data_AF-A0A4Y9L1B5-F1
#
_entry.id   AF-A0A4Y9L1B5-F1
#
_cell.length_a   1.000
_cell.length_b   1.000
_cell.length_c   1.000
_cell.angle_alpha   90.00
_cell.angle_beta   90.00
_cell.angle_gamma   90.00
#
_symmetry.space_group_name_H-M   'P 1'
#
loop_
_entity.id
_entity.type
_entity.pdbx_description
1 polymer ?
#
loop_
_entity_poly.entity_id
_entity_poly.type
_entity_poly.pdbx_seq_one_letter_code
_entity_poly.pdbx_strand_id
1 'polypeptide(L)' 'MKIKQCVDVSGCPVEITLDLLNSRWKGVVLLHLLDAGCLRFNELNRRVIGVKQRLLTKQLRELEEAGLVVRTVYFY' A
#
# COMPACT_ATOMS: atom_id res chain seq x y z
N MET A 1 -25.23 -1.62 10.15
CA MET A 1 -24.36 -2.80 10.36
C MET A 1 -23.47 -2.53 11.57
N LYS A 2 -23.71 -3.20 12.70
CA LYS A 2 -22.77 -3.17 13.83
C LYS A 2 -21.67 -4.18 13.52
N ILE A 3 -20.50 -3.69 13.14
CA ILE A 3 -19.30 -4.51 13.06
C ILE A 3 -19.02 -4.95 14.50
N LYS A 4 -19.09 -6.25 14.75
CA LYS A 4 -18.79 -6.82 16.07
C LYS A 4 -17.36 -6.41 16.42
N GLN A 5 -17.25 -5.73 17.55
CA GLN A 5 -16.00 -5.35 18.19
C GLN A 5 -15.16 -6.63 18.33
N CYS A 6 -14.03 -6.70 17.63
CA CYS A 6 -13.00 -7.67 17.97
C CYS A 6 -12.58 -7.34 19.40
N VAL A 7 -12.56 -8.36 20.25
CA VAL A 7 -12.17 -8.29 21.66
C VAL A 7 -10.91 -7.44 21.77
N ASP A 8 -10.89 -6.56 22.77
CA ASP A 8 -9.77 -5.68 23.15
C ASP A 8 -8.52 -6.55 23.42
N VAL A 9 -7.84 -6.94 22.34
CA VAL A 9 -6.55 -7.62 22.35
C VAL A 9 -5.62 -6.57 21.81
N SER A 10 -4.91 -5.91 22.72
CA SER A 10 -3.78 -5.05 22.40
C SER A 10 -2.90 -5.79 21.39
N GLY A 11 -2.94 -5.36 20.12
CA GLY A 11 -2.15 -5.97 19.04
C GLY A 11 -2.81 -7.11 18.26
N CYS A 12 -4.13 -7.11 18.04
CA CYS A 12 -4.75 -8.01 17.07
C CYS A 12 -4.08 -7.87 15.69
N PRO A 13 -3.42 -8.92 15.13
CA PRO A 13 -2.70 -8.81 13.86
C PRO A 13 -3.60 -8.42 12.69
N VAL A 14 -4.87 -8.82 12.75
CA VAL A 14 -5.89 -8.49 11.74
C VAL A 14 -6.17 -7.00 11.74
N GLU A 15 -6.32 -6.38 12.91
CA GLU A 15 -6.57 -4.94 13.05
C GLU A 15 -5.38 -4.12 12.57
N ILE A 16 -4.16 -4.52 12.96
CA ILE A 16 -2.91 -3.89 12.49
C ILE A 16 -2.81 -3.96 10.96
N THR A 17 -3.13 -5.12 10.37
CA THR A 17 -3.10 -5.30 8.92
C THR A 17 -4.16 -4.46 8.23
N LEU A 18 -5.37 -4.42 8.79
CA LEU A 18 -6.44 -3.59 8.26
C LEU A 18 -6.08 -2.12 8.32
N ASP A 19 -5.56 -1.61 9.44
CA ASP A 19 -5.11 -0.23 9.59
C ASP A 19 -4.01 0.13 8.61
N LEU A 20 -3.05 -0.77 8.40
CA LEU A 20 -2.00 -0.59 7.39
C LEU A 20 -2.60 -0.45 5.99
N LEU A 21 -3.59 -1.28 5.64
CA LEU A 21 -4.23 -1.33 4.33
C LEU A 21 -5.41 -0.35 4.18
N ASN A 22 -5.87 0.31 5.24
CA ASN A 22 -7.05 1.20 5.28
C ASN A 22 -6.88 2.51 4.48
N SER A 23 -5.88 2.58 3.61
CA SER A 23 -5.71 3.67 2.66
C SER A 23 -6.44 3.36 1.36
N ARG A 24 -7.11 4.39 0.83
CA ARG A 24 -7.76 4.37 -0.49
C ARG A 24 -6.87 3.82 -1.61
N TRP A 25 -5.56 4.03 -1.54
CA TRP A 25 -4.65 3.74 -2.66
C TRP A 25 -3.73 2.54 -2.44
N LYS A 26 -3.46 2.13 -1.19
CA LYS A 26 -2.51 1.03 -0.91
C LYS A 26 -2.95 -0.28 -1.54
N GLY A 27 -4.23 -0.64 -1.41
CA GLY A 27 -4.78 -1.85 -2.03
C GLY A 27 -4.64 -1.85 -3.56
N VAL A 28 -4.92 -0.71 -4.21
CA VAL A 28 -4.80 -0.58 -5.67
C VAL A 28 -3.34 -0.66 -6.12
N VAL A 29 -2.43 -0.01 -5.38
CA VAL A 29 -0.99 -0.09 -5.63
C VAL A 29 -0.49 -1.52 -5.53
N LEU A 30 -0.83 -2.23 -4.44
CA LEU A 30 -0.43 -3.62 -4.23
C LEU A 30 -0.99 -4.52 -5.32
N LEU A 31 -2.25 -4.34 -5.73
CA LEU A 31 -2.85 -5.12 -6.82
C LEU A 31 -2.05 -4.99 -8.11
N HIS A 32 -1.66 -3.78 -8.51
CA HIS A 32 -0.88 -3.58 -9.73
C HIS A 32 0.55 -4.12 -9.63
N LEU A 33 1.16 -4.08 -8.44
CA LEU A 33 2.48 -4.65 -8.21
C LEU A 33 2.43 -6.19 -8.19
N LEU A 34 1.36 -6.79 -7.65
CA LEU A 34 1.16 -8.24 -7.67
C LEU A 34 0.93 -8.75 -9.10
N ASP A 35 0.17 -8.01 -9.91
CA ASP A 35 -0.13 -8.38 -11.30
C ASP A 35 1.09 -8.21 -12.23
N ALA A 36 1.84 -7.11 -12.12
CA ALA A 36 2.95 -6.81 -13.03
C ALA A 36 4.35 -7.18 -12.48
N GLY A 37 4.46 -7.49 -11.19
CA GLY A 37 5.72 -7.70 -10.49
C GLY A 37 6.46 -6.39 -10.20
N CYS A 38 7.30 -5.93 -11.14
CA CYS A 38 8.13 -4.74 -10.96
C CYS A 38 7.66 -3.61 -11.88
N LEU A 39 7.37 -2.45 -11.29
CA LEU A 39 6.96 -1.25 -12.03
C LEU A 39 7.80 -0.04 -11.64
N ARG A 40 8.18 0.79 -12.61
CA ARG A 40 8.74 2.11 -12.32
C ARG A 40 7.64 3.03 -11.79
N PHE A 41 8.05 4.06 -11.04
CA PHE A 41 7.12 5.02 -10.44
C PHE A 41 6.13 5.61 -11.45
N ASN A 42 6.61 6.03 -12.62
CA ASN A 42 5.75 6.63 -13.64
C ASN A 42 4.76 5.64 -14.26
N GLU A 43 5.12 4.36 -14.37
CA GLU A 43 4.21 3.32 -14.86
C GLU A 43 3.10 3.05 -13.86
N LEU A 44 3.47 2.92 -12.58
CA LEU A 44 2.51 2.76 -11.49
C LEU A 44 1.59 3.98 -11.36
N ASN A 45 2.14 5.20 -11.45
CA ASN A 45 1.35 6.45 -11.38
C ASN A 45 0.36 6.61 -12.54
N ARG A 46 0.63 5.99 -13.71
CA ARG A 46 -0.32 5.95 -14.83
C ARG A 46 -1.44 4.93 -14.62
N ARG A 47 -1.15 3.81 -13.94
CA ARG A 47 -2.13 2.76 -13.64
C ARG A 47 -3.07 3.16 -12.51
N VAL A 48 -2.55 3.83 -11.48
CA VAL A 48 -3.36 4.32 -10.35
C VAL A 48 -4.00 5.66 -10.70
N ILE A 49 -5.05 5.63 -11.52
CA ILE A 49 -5.70 6.86 -12.01
C ILE A 49 -6.30 7.67 -10.85
N GLY A 50 -6.02 8.97 -10.82
CA GLY A 50 -6.59 9.91 -9.84
C GLY A 50 -5.78 10.10 -8.55
N VAL A 51 -4.69 9.36 -8.36
CA VAL A 51 -3.75 9.62 -7.26
C VAL A 51 -2.84 10.80 -7.61
N LYS A 52 -2.64 11.72 -6.67
CA LYS A 52 -1.60 12.76 -6.81
C LYS A 52 -0.23 12.11 -6.61
N GLN A 53 0.76 12.48 -7.43
CA GLN A 53 2.13 11.94 -7.33
C GLN A 53 2.70 11.99 -5.89
N ARG A 54 2.56 13.14 -5.20
CA ARG A 54 3.02 13.28 -3.80
C ARG A 54 2.35 12.27 -2.85
N LEU A 55 1.06 12.01 -3.05
CA LEU A 55 0.33 11.03 -2.25
C LEU A 55 0.80 9.61 -2.58
N LEU A 56 0.98 9.28 -3.86
CA LEU A 56 1.52 7.98 -4.27
C LEU A 56 2.90 7.72 -3.67
N THR A 57 3.80 8.71 -3.70
CA THR A 57 5.12 8.61 -3.04
C THR A 57 4.99 8.34 -1.55
N LYS A 58 4.08 9.04 -0.85
CA LYS A 58 3.84 8.81 0.57
C LYS A 58 3.36 7.37 0.84
N GLN A 59 2.40 6.90 0.05
CA GLN A 59 1.86 5.55 0.20
C GLN A 59 2.89 4.46 -0.10
N LEU A 60 3.74 4.65 -1.11
CA LEU A 60 4.83 3.72 -1.43
C LEU A 60 5.86 3.66 -0.31
N ARG A 61 6.20 4.79 0.33
CA ARG A 61 7.10 4.81 1.50
C ARG A 61 6.51 4.07 2.69
N GLU A 62 5.23 4.30 3.00
CA GLU A 62 4.57 3.56 4.08
C GLU A 62 4.52 2.04 3.80
N LEU A 63 4.33 1.64 2.54
CA LEU A 63 4.37 0.22 2.15
C LEU A 63 5.79 -0.36 2.17
N GLU A 64 6.81 0.44 1.87
CA GLU A 64 8.22 0.08 1.96
C GLU A 64 8.65 -0.10 3.43
N GLU A 65 8.27 0.84 4.30
CA GLU A 65 8.51 0.78 5.75
C GLU A 65 7.81 -0.43 6.39
N ALA A 66 6.61 -0.79 5.91
CA ALA A 66 5.90 -1.99 6.33
C ALA A 66 6.45 -3.31 5.73
N GLY A 67 7.46 -3.23 4.86
CA GLY A 67 8.07 -4.41 4.21
C GLY A 67 7.21 -5.08 3.14
N LEU A 68 6.15 -4.42 2.67
CA LEU A 68 5.25 -4.96 1.63
C LEU A 68 5.73 -4.65 0.21
N VAL A 69 6.54 -3.61 0.04
CA VAL A 69 7.08 -3.19 -1.27
C VAL A 69 8.58 -2.96 -1.14
N VAL A 70 9.34 -3.35 -2.15
CA VAL A 70 10.78 -3.08 -2.24
C VAL A 70 11.05 -2.02 -3.29
N ARG A 71 11.79 -0.98 -2.94
CA ARG A 71 12.26 0.04 -3.87
C ARG A 71 13.70 -0.23 -4.29
N THR A 72 13.89 -0.61 -5.55
CA THR A 72 15.22 -0.76 -6.14
C THR A 72 15.63 0.51 -6.89
N VAL A 73 16.79 1.08 -6.57
CA VAL A 73 17.39 2.18 -7.32
C VAL A 73 18.32 1.59 -8.37
N TYR A 74 18.00 1.84 -9.64
CA TYR A 74 18.87 1.47 -10.75
C TYR A 74 19.80 2.65 -11.06
N PHE A 75 21.10 2.41 -10.94
CA PHE A 75 22.13 3.29 -11.45
C PHE A 75 22.53 2.76 -12.84
N TYR A 76 22.40 3.59 -13.86
CA TYR A 76 22.88 3.31 -15.22
C TYR A 76 24.23 3.97 -15.42
#